data_AF-A0A179HQD3-F1
#
_entry.id   AF-A0A179HQD3-F1
#
_cell.length_a   1.000
_cell.length_b   1.000
_cell.length_c   1.000
_cell.angle_alpha   90.00
_cell.angle_beta   90.00
_cell.angle_gamma   90.00
#
_symmetry.space_group_name_H-M   'P 1'
#
loop_
_entity.id
_entity.type
_entity.pdbx_description
1 polymer ?
#
loop_
_entity_poly.entity_id
_entity_poly.type
_entity_poly.pdbx_seq_one_letter_code
_entity_poly.pdbx_strand_id
1 'polypeptide(L)'
;MSPSSPPSQPSPSSSYADKKDDLFPMHGGCACGHVRYELRLPPILVHCCHCTDCQRQLGSAFAINAIVETDALVLVSDPVSAPRGRGGGDGNNKTAEDPEPPQAQPAGLLPDFARLTLATPCHGTETGTTASTHTHEQGDKPAEKLQEEDGDTCGASPPIGRPSLVTVPTASHIGQTIACCPRCHTGLWNHYADAGPCLAYLRVGTLDRAADVDPDVHIFTRSRRAFVALADGKPQFEDYYEDRAAFYRPDVLERVAALEERKAAYRASLKAALGQ
;
A
#
# COMPACT_ATOMS: atom_id res chain seq x y z
N MET A 1 45.09 -8.11 19.68
CA MET A 1 44.01 -7.24 19.14
C MET A 1 42.71 -7.89 19.55
N SER A 2 42.11 -7.38 20.63
CA SER A 2 40.84 -7.91 21.15
C SER A 2 39.71 -7.55 20.19
N PRO A 3 38.73 -8.45 19.96
CA PRO A 3 37.57 -8.12 19.14
C PRO A 3 36.75 -7.05 19.87
N SER A 4 36.51 -5.95 19.17
CA SER A 4 35.67 -4.82 19.58
C SER A 4 34.31 -5.35 20.01
N SER A 5 33.86 -4.98 21.20
CA SER A 5 32.50 -5.25 21.67
C SER A 5 31.47 -4.67 20.66
N PRO A 6 30.36 -5.37 20.40
CA PRO A 6 29.30 -4.81 19.57
C PRO A 6 28.77 -3.51 20.21
N PRO A 7 28.42 -2.49 19.40
CA PRO A 7 27.82 -1.27 19.92
C PRO A 7 26.59 -1.64 20.76
N SER A 8 26.50 -1.07 21.97
CA SER A 8 25.36 -1.22 22.87
C SER A 8 24.09 -0.90 22.09
N GLN A 9 23.25 -1.91 21.88
CA GLN A 9 22.03 -1.77 21.10
C GLN A 9 21.12 -0.75 21.80
N PRO A 10 20.70 0.33 21.12
CA PRO A 10 19.63 1.16 21.64
C PRO A 10 18.38 0.29 21.74
N SER A 11 17.69 0.35 22.87
CA SER A 11 16.43 -0.34 23.07
C SER A 11 15.47 -0.04 21.91
N PRO A 12 14.83 -1.05 21.29
CA PRO A 12 13.80 -0.78 20.30
C PRO A 12 12.73 0.06 20.99
N SER A 13 12.56 1.30 20.53
CA SER A 13 11.60 2.22 21.13
C SER A 13 10.24 1.53 21.20
N SER A 14 9.68 1.45 22.40
CA SER A 14 8.50 0.65 22.75
C SER A 14 7.18 1.15 22.16
N SER A 15 7.18 1.93 21.08
CA SER A 15 6.00 2.71 20.68
C SER A 15 4.79 1.86 20.26
N TYR A 16 5.00 0.68 19.66
CA TYR A 16 3.91 -0.13 19.11
C TYR A 16 3.29 -1.11 20.11
N ALA A 17 4.12 -1.76 20.91
CA ALA A 17 3.65 -2.72 21.90
C ALA A 17 2.81 -2.01 22.97
N ASP A 18 3.26 -0.82 23.39
CA ASP A 18 2.60 -0.03 24.43
C ASP A 18 1.28 0.60 23.97
N LYS A 19 1.10 0.79 22.65
CA LYS A 19 -0.09 1.41 22.05
C LYS A 19 -0.94 0.43 21.24
N LYS A 20 -0.71 -0.88 21.40
CA LYS A 20 -1.35 -1.91 20.57
C LYS A 20 -2.87 -1.79 20.60
N ASP A 21 -3.44 -1.67 21.80
CA ASP A 21 -4.89 -1.64 22.01
C ASP A 21 -5.54 -0.33 21.54
N ASP A 22 -4.75 0.74 21.41
CA ASP A 22 -5.20 2.07 20.97
C ASP A 22 -5.05 2.28 19.44
N LEU A 23 -4.14 1.55 18.80
CA LEU A 23 -3.79 1.73 17.39
C LEU A 23 -4.34 0.64 16.46
N PHE A 24 -4.60 -0.57 16.97
CA PHE A 24 -5.01 -1.72 16.15
C PHE A 24 -6.40 -2.24 16.56
N PRO A 25 -7.29 -2.54 15.58
CA PRO A 25 -7.06 -2.54 14.15
C PRO A 25 -6.89 -1.12 13.55
N MET A 26 -5.91 -0.96 12.66
CA MET A 26 -5.62 0.30 11.98
C MET A 26 -6.13 0.27 10.55
N HIS A 27 -6.83 1.32 10.11
CA HIS A 27 -7.31 1.43 8.74
C HIS A 27 -6.29 2.09 7.81
N GLY A 28 -6.34 1.72 6.54
CA GLY A 28 -5.58 2.35 5.47
C GLY A 28 -6.17 2.08 4.10
N GLY A 29 -5.52 2.61 3.08
CA GLY A 29 -5.95 2.44 1.71
C GLY A 29 -5.20 3.30 0.71
N CYS A 30 -5.58 3.19 -0.55
CA CYS A 30 -5.01 4.01 -1.61
C CYS A 30 -5.50 5.45 -1.55
N ALA A 31 -4.83 6.34 -2.28
CA ALA A 31 -5.17 7.77 -2.32
C ALA A 31 -6.59 8.05 -2.82
N CYS A 32 -7.12 7.25 -3.74
CA CYS A 32 -8.49 7.41 -4.22
C CYS A 32 -9.54 6.68 -3.37
N GLY A 33 -9.16 5.93 -2.33
CA GLY A 33 -10.09 5.16 -1.51
C GLY A 33 -10.69 3.91 -2.16
N HIS A 34 -10.35 3.58 -3.41
CA HIS A 34 -10.87 2.37 -4.06
C HIS A 34 -10.44 1.08 -3.37
N VAL A 35 -9.18 1.00 -2.92
CA VAL A 35 -8.67 -0.11 -2.11
C VAL A 35 -8.59 0.37 -0.67
N ARG A 36 -9.32 -0.30 0.22
CA ARG A 36 -9.28 -0.07 1.67
C ARG A 36 -8.94 -1.38 2.37
N TYR A 37 -8.24 -1.26 3.48
CA TYR A 37 -7.84 -2.41 4.29
C TYR A 37 -7.80 -2.06 5.77
N GLU A 38 -7.89 -3.12 6.57
CA GLU A 38 -7.66 -3.16 8.00
C GLU A 38 -6.34 -3.89 8.26
N LEU A 39 -5.46 -3.29 9.06
CA LEU A 39 -4.29 -3.92 9.63
C LEU A 39 -4.61 -4.33 11.07
N ARG A 40 -4.74 -5.63 11.32
CA ARG A 40 -5.23 -6.18 12.59
C ARG A 40 -4.20 -6.26 13.70
N LEU A 41 -2.92 -6.33 13.34
CA LEU A 41 -1.84 -6.57 14.28
C LEU A 41 -0.73 -5.51 14.12
N PRO A 42 -0.01 -5.16 15.19
CA PRO A 42 1.15 -4.30 15.11
C PRO A 42 2.21 -4.84 14.15
N PRO A 43 2.93 -3.98 13.41
CA PRO A 43 4.04 -4.38 12.56
C PRO A 43 5.09 -5.20 13.33
N ILE A 44 5.64 -6.23 12.70
CA ILE A 44 6.77 -7.00 13.23
C ILE A 44 8.00 -6.10 13.36
N LEU A 45 8.24 -5.29 12.33
CA LEU A 45 9.38 -4.37 12.24
C LEU A 45 9.08 -3.30 11.18
N VAL A 46 9.51 -2.06 11.38
CA VAL A 46 9.31 -0.96 10.44
C VAL A 46 10.65 -0.46 9.90
N HIS A 47 10.81 -0.46 8.59
CA HIS A 47 12.02 -0.02 7.90
C HIS A 47 11.83 1.33 7.23
N CYS A 48 12.73 2.28 7.49
CA CYS A 48 12.96 3.41 6.61
C CYS A 48 14.04 3.02 5.58
N CYS A 49 13.61 2.62 4.38
CA CYS A 49 14.49 2.15 3.32
C CYS A 49 14.88 3.29 2.36
N HIS A 50 16.19 3.46 2.18
CA HIS A 50 16.78 4.51 1.34
C HIS A 50 17.29 4.00 0.00
N CYS A 51 17.02 2.75 -0.40
CA CYS A 51 17.52 2.22 -1.67
C CYS A 51 16.87 2.90 -2.88
N THR A 52 17.57 2.89 -4.03
CA THR A 52 17.09 3.52 -5.26
C THR A 52 15.80 2.89 -5.79
N ASP A 53 15.57 1.61 -5.53
CA ASP A 53 14.33 0.92 -5.94
C ASP A 53 13.13 1.46 -5.16
N CYS A 54 13.25 1.60 -3.83
CA CYS A 54 12.22 2.18 -2.98
C CYS A 54 11.94 3.64 -3.35
N GLN A 55 12.99 4.42 -3.64
CA GLN A 55 12.85 5.79 -4.09
C GLN A 55 12.10 5.89 -5.43
N ARG A 56 12.47 5.05 -6.40
CA ARG A 56 11.83 5.03 -7.73
C ARG A 56 10.38 4.56 -7.66
N GLN A 57 10.09 3.55 -6.84
CA GLN A 57 8.72 3.02 -6.70
C GLN A 57 7.74 4.01 -6.08
N LEU A 58 8.21 4.89 -5.20
CA LEU A 58 7.35 5.89 -4.53
C LEU A 58 7.48 7.30 -5.09
N GLY A 59 8.50 7.57 -5.90
CA GLY A 59 8.87 8.94 -6.27
C GLY A 59 9.27 9.80 -5.04
N SER A 60 9.76 9.17 -3.97
CA SER A 60 10.10 9.83 -2.70
C SER A 60 11.58 9.62 -2.34
N ALA A 61 12.08 10.34 -1.32
CA ALA A 61 13.46 10.22 -0.87
C ALA A 61 13.76 8.88 -0.15
N PHE A 62 12.73 8.22 0.37
CA PHE A 62 12.78 6.92 1.03
C PHE A 62 11.39 6.27 1.04
N ALA A 63 11.32 4.99 1.41
CA ALA A 63 10.08 4.28 1.70
C ALA A 63 10.04 3.88 3.17
N ILE A 64 8.92 4.12 3.85
CA ILE A 64 8.67 3.53 5.17
C ILE A 64 7.81 2.28 4.96
N ASN A 65 8.38 1.12 5.23
CA ASN A 65 7.74 -0.18 5.04
C ASN A 65 7.54 -0.86 6.40
N ALA A 66 6.29 -1.12 6.77
CA ALA A 66 5.93 -1.94 7.90
C ALA A 66 5.87 -3.41 7.47
N ILE A 67 6.67 -4.27 8.09
CA ILE A 67 6.64 -5.71 7.87
C ILE A 67 5.48 -6.28 8.69
N VAL A 68 4.49 -6.84 8.02
CA VAL A 68 3.30 -7.44 8.65
C VAL A 68 3.06 -8.83 8.09
N GLU A 69 2.39 -9.66 8.86
CA GLU A 69 1.79 -10.90 8.34
C GLU A 69 0.76 -10.54 7.29
N THR A 70 0.82 -11.17 6.12
CA THR A 70 -0.16 -10.90 5.06
C THR A 70 -1.59 -11.16 5.54
N ASP A 71 -1.79 -12.14 6.43
CA ASP A 71 -3.12 -12.47 6.97
C ASP A 71 -3.65 -11.44 7.99
N ALA A 72 -2.78 -10.58 8.52
CA ALA A 72 -3.17 -9.45 9.35
C ALA A 72 -3.67 -8.27 8.52
N LEU A 73 -3.48 -8.29 7.19
CA LEU A 73 -3.90 -7.26 6.25
C LEU A 73 -5.18 -7.70 5.52
N VAL A 74 -6.33 -7.18 5.95
CA VAL A 74 -7.64 -7.61 5.45
C VAL A 74 -8.29 -6.51 4.63
N LEU A 75 -8.63 -6.81 3.38
CA LEU A 75 -9.35 -5.87 2.52
C LEU A 75 -10.77 -5.67 3.04
N VAL A 76 -11.23 -4.41 3.08
CA VAL A 76 -12.57 -4.03 3.54
C VAL A 76 -13.31 -3.27 2.44
N SER A 77 -14.63 -3.45 2.38
CA SER A 77 -15.52 -2.91 1.34
C SER A 77 -16.10 -1.52 1.67
N ASP A 78 -15.77 -0.94 2.82
CA ASP A 78 -16.45 0.28 3.28
C ASP A 78 -16.07 1.50 2.44
N PRO A 79 -17.06 2.35 2.08
CA PRO A 79 -16.80 3.67 1.53
C PRO A 79 -16.32 4.58 2.66
N VAL A 80 -15.12 4.32 3.18
CA VAL A 80 -14.45 5.31 4.00
C VAL A 80 -14.04 6.42 3.04
N SER A 81 -14.63 7.60 3.23
CA SER A 81 -14.21 8.82 2.53
C SER A 81 -12.69 8.86 2.50
N ALA A 82 -12.11 8.89 1.29
CA ALA A 82 -10.65 8.96 1.13
C ALA A 82 -10.09 9.98 2.14
N PRO A 83 -9.03 9.64 2.89
CA PRO A 83 -8.49 10.56 3.89
C PRO A 83 -8.23 11.90 3.22
N ARG A 84 -8.89 12.96 3.72
CA ARG A 84 -8.66 14.32 3.22
C ARG A 84 -7.18 14.59 3.40
N GLY A 85 -6.45 14.76 2.31
CA GLY A 85 -5.06 15.18 2.40
C GLY A 85 -5.01 16.45 3.26
N ARG A 86 -4.20 16.45 4.32
CA ARG A 86 -3.78 17.70 4.98
C ARG A 86 -2.80 18.43 4.06
N GLY A 87 -3.25 18.77 2.85
CA GLY A 87 -2.53 19.58 1.87
C GLY A 87 -3.03 21.01 1.96
N GLY A 88 -2.09 21.97 2.07
CA GLY A 88 -2.35 23.36 2.41
C GLY A 88 -3.50 23.99 1.62
N GLY A 89 -4.50 24.47 2.35
CA GLY A 89 -5.52 25.32 1.76
C GLY A 89 -4.89 26.62 1.29
N ASP A 90 -5.15 26.98 0.04
CA ASP A 90 -4.93 28.34 -0.43
C ASP A 90 -5.71 29.27 0.51
N GLY A 91 -4.96 30.06 1.28
CA GLY A 91 -5.53 31.01 2.21
C GLY A 91 -6.36 32.05 1.45
N ASN A 92 -7.66 31.83 1.35
CA ASN A 92 -8.62 32.92 1.19
C ASN A 92 -9.99 32.58 1.80
N ASN A 93 -10.42 33.52 2.64
CA ASN A 93 -11.54 33.50 3.56
C ASN A 93 -12.92 33.32 2.90
N LYS A 94 -13.79 32.46 3.45
CA LYS A 94 -15.11 32.86 4.01
C LYS A 94 -15.93 31.71 4.59
N THR A 95 -16.48 32.00 5.77
CA THR A 95 -17.62 31.35 6.43
C THR A 95 -18.88 31.35 5.58
N ALA A 96 -19.57 30.21 5.50
CA ALA A 96 -21.02 30.10 5.38
C ALA A 96 -21.43 28.71 5.90
N GLU A 97 -22.47 28.66 6.73
CA GLU A 97 -23.15 27.42 7.12
C GLU A 97 -23.80 26.82 5.86
N ASP A 98 -23.44 25.60 5.49
CA ASP A 98 -24.03 24.89 4.35
C ASP A 98 -24.92 23.72 4.82
N PRO A 99 -26.04 23.46 4.12
CA PRO A 99 -27.03 22.45 4.48
C PRO A 99 -26.52 21.03 4.23
N GLU A 100 -27.21 20.06 4.84
CA GLU A 100 -26.93 18.62 4.81
C GLU A 100 -26.57 18.11 3.38
N PRO A 101 -25.41 17.45 3.19
CA PRO A 101 -24.90 17.18 1.85
C PRO A 101 -25.62 15.99 1.19
N PRO A 102 -26.08 16.14 -0.07
CA PRO A 102 -26.57 15.02 -0.85
C PRO A 102 -25.43 14.06 -1.22
N GLN A 103 -25.61 12.79 -0.86
CA GLN A 103 -24.93 11.58 -1.32
C GLN A 103 -23.50 11.72 -1.92
N ALA A 104 -22.51 11.48 -1.04
CA ALA A 104 -21.17 10.93 -1.25
C ALA A 104 -20.54 11.01 -2.66
N GLN A 105 -20.23 12.22 -3.12
CA GLN A 105 -19.03 12.42 -3.93
C GLN A 105 -17.81 12.34 -3.00
N PRO A 106 -16.68 11.70 -3.37
CA PRO A 106 -15.47 11.80 -2.57
C PRO A 106 -15.10 13.28 -2.47
N ALA A 107 -15.09 13.82 -1.25
CA ALA A 107 -14.86 15.25 -1.03
C ALA A 107 -13.60 15.72 -1.76
N GLY A 108 -13.73 16.68 -2.68
CA GLY A 108 -12.60 17.33 -3.36
C GLY A 108 -12.28 16.87 -4.78
N LEU A 109 -13.04 15.96 -5.40
CA LEU A 109 -12.88 15.64 -6.83
C LEU A 109 -13.69 16.62 -7.70
N LEU A 110 -13.01 17.44 -8.52
CA LEU A 110 -13.66 18.28 -9.53
C LEU A 110 -13.66 17.55 -10.88
N PRO A 111 -14.80 17.05 -11.39
CA PRO A 111 -14.84 16.28 -12.65
C PRO A 111 -14.30 17.06 -13.84
N ASP A 112 -14.52 18.38 -13.88
CA ASP A 112 -14.00 19.25 -14.93
C ASP A 112 -12.47 19.26 -14.95
N PHE A 113 -11.81 19.16 -13.80
CA PHE A 113 -10.35 19.04 -13.75
C PHE A 113 -9.86 17.75 -14.39
N ALA A 114 -10.56 16.63 -14.14
CA ALA A 114 -10.26 15.36 -14.81
C ALA A 114 -10.42 15.50 -16.34
N ARG A 115 -11.51 16.11 -16.81
CA ARG A 115 -11.71 16.37 -18.25
C ARG A 115 -10.64 17.25 -18.86
N LEU A 116 -10.29 18.36 -18.20
CA LEU A 116 -9.26 19.30 -18.67
C LEU A 116 -7.87 18.66 -18.72
N THR A 117 -7.61 17.67 -17.87
CA THR A 117 -6.36 16.89 -17.83
C THR A 117 -6.43 15.60 -18.66
N LEU A 118 -7.50 15.41 -19.45
CA LEU A 118 -7.75 14.21 -20.26
C LEU A 118 -7.75 12.90 -19.43
N ALA A 119 -8.10 13.01 -18.14
CA ALA A 119 -8.16 11.91 -17.20
C ALA A 119 -9.60 11.44 -16.99
N THR A 120 -9.76 10.13 -16.77
CA THR A 120 -11.01 9.56 -16.27
C THR A 120 -11.08 9.78 -14.76
N PRO A 121 -12.14 10.39 -14.21
CA PRO A 121 -12.28 10.56 -12.77
C PRO A 121 -12.30 9.21 -12.08
N CYS A 122 -11.61 9.10 -10.94
CA CYS A 122 -11.50 7.84 -10.22
C CYS A 122 -12.84 7.35 -9.66
N HIS A 123 -13.80 8.28 -9.47
CA HIS A 123 -15.17 8.05 -8.99
C HIS A 123 -16.13 8.80 -9.93
N GLY A 124 -16.99 8.04 -10.60
CA GLY A 124 -18.02 8.55 -11.49
C GLY A 124 -18.70 7.34 -12.12
N THR A 125 -20.03 7.26 -11.98
CA THR A 125 -20.82 6.40 -12.84
C THR A 125 -20.64 6.89 -14.27
N GLU A 126 -20.41 5.96 -15.19
CA GLU A 126 -20.50 6.27 -16.61
C GLU A 126 -21.94 6.72 -16.89
N THR A 127 -22.21 8.02 -16.79
CA THR A 127 -23.45 8.56 -17.35
C THR A 127 -23.25 8.57 -18.86
N GLY A 128 -23.64 7.46 -19.49
CA GLY A 128 -23.73 7.34 -20.93
C GLY A 128 -24.45 8.57 -21.49
N THR A 129 -23.74 9.33 -22.31
CA THR A 129 -24.38 10.24 -23.26
C THR A 129 -24.18 9.62 -24.63
N THR A 130 -25.19 8.85 -25.02
CA THR A 130 -25.50 8.58 -26.42
C THR A 130 -25.97 9.87 -27.10
N ALA A 131 -25.87 9.87 -28.43
CA ALA A 131 -26.30 10.88 -29.42
C ALA A 131 -25.17 11.80 -29.96
N SER A 132 -24.94 11.94 -31.27
CA SER A 132 -25.62 11.36 -32.45
C SER A 132 -24.78 11.60 -33.72
N THR A 133 -24.81 10.60 -34.62
CA THR A 133 -24.89 10.66 -36.10
C THR A 133 -23.96 11.57 -36.92
N HIS A 134 -23.17 10.93 -37.79
CA HIS A 134 -23.28 11.15 -39.24
C HIS A 134 -23.15 9.82 -39.99
N THR A 135 -24.13 9.59 -40.86
CA THR A 135 -24.38 8.42 -41.71
C THR A 135 -23.47 8.37 -42.93
N HIS A 136 -23.01 7.17 -43.30
CA HIS A 136 -23.04 6.74 -44.70
C HIS A 136 -23.08 5.20 -44.79
N GLU A 137 -24.16 4.70 -45.42
CA GLU A 137 -24.41 3.31 -45.84
C GLU A 137 -23.29 2.78 -46.76
N GLN A 138 -23.01 1.48 -46.92
CA GLN A 138 -23.91 0.41 -47.36
C GLN A 138 -23.17 -0.96 -47.34
N GLY A 139 -23.86 -2.09 -47.07
CA GLY A 139 -23.34 -3.42 -47.38
C GLY A 139 -23.85 -4.58 -46.50
N ASP A 140 -25.00 -5.13 -46.88
CA ASP A 140 -25.84 -6.13 -46.21
C ASP A 140 -25.35 -7.60 -46.38
N LYS A 141 -25.47 -8.45 -45.33
CA LYS A 141 -26.01 -9.83 -45.37
C LYS A 141 -26.12 -10.51 -43.97
N PRO A 142 -27.06 -11.46 -43.76
CA PRO A 142 -27.70 -11.71 -42.45
C PRO A 142 -27.44 -13.11 -41.82
N ALA A 143 -28.11 -13.32 -40.66
CA ALA A 143 -28.29 -14.51 -39.79
C ALA A 143 -27.44 -14.44 -38.50
N GLU A 144 -27.95 -14.60 -37.27
CA GLU A 144 -29.08 -15.37 -36.75
C GLU A 144 -29.49 -14.79 -35.36
N LYS A 145 -30.74 -14.97 -34.92
CA LYS A 145 -31.36 -14.25 -33.78
C LYS A 145 -31.65 -15.19 -32.59
N LEU A 146 -31.45 -14.65 -31.38
CA LEU A 146 -32.11 -14.96 -30.09
C LEU A 146 -31.62 -16.25 -29.37
N GLN A 147 -31.44 -16.31 -28.04
CA GLN A 147 -32.18 -15.65 -26.95
C GLN A 147 -31.27 -15.29 -25.76
N GLU A 148 -31.44 -14.06 -25.28
CA GLU A 148 -31.11 -13.59 -23.94
C GLU A 148 -32.12 -14.19 -22.94
N GLU A 149 -31.65 -14.64 -21.77
CA GLU A 149 -32.48 -14.69 -20.57
C GLU A 149 -31.78 -13.87 -19.48
N ASP A 150 -32.32 -12.67 -19.28
CA ASP A 150 -32.05 -11.81 -18.14
C ASP A 150 -32.62 -12.44 -16.86
N GLY A 151 -31.72 -12.72 -15.92
CA GLY A 151 -32.05 -13.09 -14.55
C GLY A 151 -31.49 -12.06 -13.58
N ASP A 152 -32.31 -11.04 -13.30
CA ASP A 152 -32.20 -10.08 -12.22
C ASP A 152 -31.80 -10.75 -10.89
N THR A 153 -30.67 -10.35 -10.31
CA THR A 153 -30.49 -10.33 -8.85
C THR A 153 -29.79 -9.05 -8.43
N CYS A 154 -30.62 -8.05 -8.13
CA CYS A 154 -30.39 -7.02 -7.13
C CYS A 154 -29.51 -7.49 -5.94
N GLY A 155 -28.45 -6.74 -5.60
CA GLY A 155 -27.72 -6.86 -4.34
C GLY A 155 -26.27 -7.33 -4.40
N ALA A 156 -25.40 -6.68 -5.17
CA ALA A 156 -23.95 -6.84 -4.99
C ALA A 156 -23.40 -5.59 -4.29
N SER A 157 -22.94 -5.73 -3.05
CA SER A 157 -22.00 -4.78 -2.45
C SER A 157 -20.90 -4.44 -3.47
N PRO A 158 -20.41 -3.19 -3.55
CA PRO A 158 -19.33 -2.86 -4.47
C PRO A 158 -18.20 -3.88 -4.28
N PRO A 159 -17.62 -4.44 -5.36
CA PRO A 159 -16.56 -5.43 -5.23
C PRO A 159 -15.47 -4.81 -4.37
N ILE A 160 -15.08 -5.51 -3.29
CA ILE A 160 -13.94 -5.13 -2.45
C ILE A 160 -12.83 -4.71 -3.41
N GLY A 161 -12.38 -3.46 -3.32
CA GLY A 161 -11.35 -2.98 -4.25
C GLY A 161 -10.09 -3.79 -4.03
N ARG A 162 -9.80 -4.72 -4.94
CA ARG A 162 -8.63 -5.59 -4.87
C ARG A 162 -7.45 -4.89 -5.53
N PRO A 163 -6.25 -4.96 -4.94
CA PRO A 163 -5.05 -4.49 -5.60
C PRO A 163 -4.74 -5.34 -6.82
N SER A 164 -4.15 -4.71 -7.84
CA SER A 164 -3.45 -5.40 -8.91
C SER A 164 -2.04 -5.77 -8.43
N LEU A 165 -1.60 -6.99 -8.72
CA LEU A 165 -0.26 -7.47 -8.39
C LEU A 165 0.64 -7.40 -9.62
N VAL A 166 1.76 -6.69 -9.51
CA VAL A 166 2.74 -6.53 -10.59
C VAL A 166 4.11 -6.98 -10.11
N THR A 167 4.71 -7.95 -10.79
CA THR A 167 6.09 -8.37 -10.51
C THR A 167 7.08 -7.51 -11.29
N VAL A 168 8.05 -6.94 -10.58
CA VAL A 168 9.10 -6.10 -11.17
C VAL A 168 10.48 -6.68 -10.85
N PRO A 169 11.49 -6.43 -11.70
CA PRO A 169 12.85 -6.89 -11.44
C PRO A 169 13.45 -6.23 -10.20
N THR A 170 14.38 -6.94 -9.57
CA THR A 170 15.21 -6.48 -8.44
C THR A 170 16.68 -6.75 -8.74
N ALA A 171 17.58 -6.15 -7.96
CA ALA A 171 19.02 -6.43 -8.06
C ALA A 171 19.37 -7.92 -7.84
N SER A 172 18.52 -8.66 -7.12
CA SER A 172 18.67 -10.11 -6.93
C SER A 172 18.21 -10.96 -8.11
N HIS A 173 17.65 -10.36 -9.16
CA HIS A 173 17.06 -11.03 -10.33
C HIS A 173 15.85 -11.94 -10.07
N ILE A 174 15.51 -12.23 -8.82
CA ILE A 174 14.28 -12.96 -8.45
C ILE A 174 13.04 -12.10 -8.67
N GLY A 175 13.16 -10.79 -8.47
CA GLY A 175 12.06 -9.84 -8.53
C GLY A 175 11.35 -9.64 -7.20
N GLN A 176 10.35 -8.75 -7.23
CA GLN A 176 9.42 -8.47 -6.14
C GLN A 176 8.04 -8.23 -6.72
N THR A 177 7.00 -8.56 -5.97
CA THR A 177 5.61 -8.28 -6.36
C THR A 177 5.12 -7.05 -5.62
N ILE A 178 4.58 -6.08 -6.36
CA ILE A 178 4.00 -4.85 -5.83
C ILE A 178 2.48 -4.95 -5.94
N ALA A 179 1.78 -4.72 -4.83
CA ALA A 179 0.34 -4.56 -4.81
C ALA A 179 -0.01 -3.08 -4.99
N CYS A 180 -0.70 -2.75 -6.08
CA CYS A 180 -1.08 -1.38 -6.43
C CYS A 180 -2.60 -1.25 -6.56
N CYS A 181 -3.14 -0.06 -6.26
CA CYS A 181 -4.53 0.24 -6.62
C CYS A 181 -4.71 0.22 -8.15
N PRO A 182 -5.69 -0.50 -8.71
CA PRO A 182 -5.91 -0.52 -10.15
C PRO A 182 -6.45 0.80 -10.72
N ARG A 183 -6.89 1.73 -9.87
CA ARG A 183 -7.44 3.04 -10.28
C ARG A 183 -6.45 4.19 -10.18
N CYS A 184 -5.85 4.38 -9.01
CA CYS A 184 -4.91 5.49 -8.78
C CYS A 184 -3.43 5.06 -8.74
N HIS A 185 -3.16 3.77 -8.92
CA HIS A 185 -1.81 3.21 -8.96
C HIS A 185 -0.96 3.40 -7.69
N THR A 186 -1.54 3.88 -6.58
CA THR A 186 -0.86 3.90 -5.28
C THR A 186 -0.35 2.51 -4.95
N GLY A 187 0.96 2.36 -4.75
CA GLY A 187 1.57 1.14 -4.23
C GLY A 187 1.26 0.99 -2.74
N LEU A 188 0.65 -0.12 -2.37
CA LEU A 188 0.12 -0.39 -1.03
C LEU A 188 1.07 -1.28 -0.23
N TRP A 189 1.61 -2.34 -0.82
CA TRP A 189 2.61 -3.19 -0.20
C TRP A 189 3.43 -3.97 -1.23
N ASN A 190 4.50 -4.61 -0.75
CA ASN A 190 5.33 -5.50 -1.55
C ASN A 190 5.41 -6.90 -0.92
N HIS A 191 5.64 -7.90 -1.77
CA HIS A 191 6.14 -9.21 -1.39
C HIS A 191 7.54 -9.37 -1.97
N TYR A 192 8.53 -9.64 -1.11
CA TYR A 192 9.92 -9.88 -1.50
C TYR A 192 10.24 -11.37 -1.45
N ALA A 193 11.29 -11.79 -2.17
CA ALA A 193 11.72 -13.18 -2.28
C ALA A 193 12.07 -13.87 -0.96
N ASP A 194 12.32 -13.12 0.12
CA ASP A 194 12.73 -13.70 1.41
C ASP A 194 11.57 -14.34 2.19
N ALA A 195 10.35 -13.85 1.98
CA ALA A 195 9.16 -14.30 2.70
C ALA A 195 7.93 -14.46 1.80
N GLY A 196 8.00 -13.97 0.56
CA GLY A 196 6.95 -14.11 -0.45
C GLY A 196 5.59 -13.66 0.06
N PRO A 197 4.52 -14.45 -0.18
CA PRO A 197 3.18 -14.10 0.26
C PRO A 197 2.98 -14.23 1.78
N CYS A 198 3.96 -14.73 2.55
CA CYS A 198 3.81 -14.85 4.01
C CYS A 198 3.89 -13.49 4.72
N LEU A 199 4.65 -12.54 4.18
CA LEU A 199 4.81 -11.20 4.72
C LEU A 199 4.45 -10.15 3.67
N ALA A 200 3.71 -9.13 4.08
CA ALA A 200 3.51 -7.92 3.31
C ALA A 200 4.40 -6.81 3.88
N TYR A 201 5.10 -6.11 2.99
CA TYR A 201 5.87 -4.92 3.32
C TYR A 201 4.99 -3.71 3.02
N LEU A 202 4.11 -3.40 3.97
CA LEU A 202 3.07 -2.38 3.86
C LEU A 202 3.67 -0.99 3.82
N ARG A 203 3.23 -0.16 2.87
CA ARG A 203 3.63 1.25 2.81
C ARG A 203 2.97 1.99 3.96
N VAL A 204 3.75 2.45 4.93
CA VAL A 204 3.20 3.13 6.11
C VAL A 204 2.40 4.38 5.72
N GLY A 205 2.83 5.09 4.68
CA GLY A 205 2.13 6.27 4.16
C GLY A 205 0.72 6.01 3.61
N THR A 206 0.29 4.76 3.44
CA THR A 206 -1.08 4.42 3.03
C THR A 206 -1.99 4.11 4.22
N LEU A 207 -1.49 4.16 5.46
CA LEU A 207 -2.29 4.10 6.68
C LEU A 207 -2.95 5.45 6.96
N ASP A 208 -4.19 5.44 7.45
CA ASP A 208 -4.89 6.68 7.80
C ASP A 208 -4.21 7.41 8.97
N ARG A 209 -3.56 6.64 9.85
CA ARG A 209 -2.79 7.10 11.00
C ARG A 209 -1.28 6.89 10.81
N ALA A 210 -0.77 7.12 9.60
CA ALA A 210 0.64 6.91 9.25
C ALA A 210 1.65 7.63 10.18
N ALA A 211 1.29 8.79 10.71
CA ALA A 211 2.15 9.57 11.63
C ALA A 211 2.36 8.90 13.00
N ASP A 212 1.54 7.91 13.35
CA ASP A 212 1.69 7.14 14.59
C ASP A 212 2.68 5.95 14.41
N VAL A 213 3.30 5.82 13.24
CA VAL A 213 4.16 4.69 12.86
C VAL A 213 5.58 5.17 12.50
N ASP A 214 6.45 5.16 13.51
CA ASP A 214 7.89 5.47 13.40
C ASP A 214 8.76 4.30 12.88
N PRO A 215 9.83 4.57 12.12
CA PRO A 215 10.76 3.52 11.75
C PRO A 215 11.50 2.95 12.97
N ASP A 216 11.72 1.63 12.97
CA ASP A 216 12.58 0.96 13.94
C ASP A 216 14.06 1.07 13.53
N VAL A 217 14.32 1.02 12.22
CA VAL A 217 15.68 1.05 11.63
C VAL A 217 15.71 1.73 10.26
N HIS A 218 16.87 2.27 9.91
CA HIS A 218 17.16 2.83 8.59
C HIS A 218 18.11 1.90 7.85
N ILE A 219 17.73 1.50 6.63
CA ILE A 219 18.52 0.58 5.80
C ILE A 219 18.85 1.21 4.45
N PHE A 220 19.94 0.74 3.84
CA PHE A 220 20.45 1.25 2.56
C PHE A 220 20.82 2.75 2.59
N THR A 221 21.29 3.27 3.73
CA THR A 221 21.55 4.71 3.94
C THR A 221 22.66 5.25 3.03
N ARG A 222 23.49 4.40 2.41
CA ARG A 222 24.45 4.82 1.37
C ARG A 222 23.78 5.51 0.19
N SER A 223 22.52 5.18 -0.09
CA SER A 223 21.71 5.74 -1.19
C SER A 223 20.79 6.89 -0.75
N ARG A 224 20.84 7.28 0.53
CA ARG A 224 20.03 8.37 1.10
C ARG A 224 20.28 9.67 0.34
N ARG A 225 19.21 10.42 0.10
CA ARG A 225 19.32 11.75 -0.51
C ARG A 225 20.04 12.71 0.42
N ALA A 226 20.99 13.47 -0.12
CA ALA A 226 21.92 14.29 0.67
C ALA A 226 21.23 15.29 1.62
N PHE A 227 20.05 15.80 1.27
CA PHE A 227 19.29 16.74 2.09
C PHE A 227 18.52 16.08 3.26
N VAL A 228 18.36 14.76 3.27
CA VAL A 228 17.58 14.05 4.30
C VAL A 228 18.47 13.81 5.51
N ALA A 229 18.29 14.56 6.59
CA ALA A 229 18.96 14.29 7.86
C ALA A 229 18.24 13.17 8.64
N LEU A 230 18.99 12.22 9.22
CA LEU A 230 18.46 11.13 10.05
C LEU A 230 18.83 11.41 11.52
N ALA A 231 17.90 11.99 12.27
CA ALA A 231 18.13 12.51 13.63
C ALA A 231 17.16 11.92 14.69
N ASP A 232 16.51 10.80 14.37
CA ASP A 232 15.55 10.09 15.23
C ASP A 232 16.22 9.13 16.24
N GLY A 233 17.55 9.02 16.21
CA GLY A 233 18.33 8.12 17.08
C GLY A 233 18.16 6.64 16.76
N LYS A 234 17.50 6.28 15.65
CA LYS A 234 17.32 4.89 15.24
C LYS A 234 18.60 4.31 14.64
N PRO A 235 18.83 2.98 14.73
CA PRO A 235 19.93 2.32 14.04
C PRO A 235 19.92 2.61 12.54
N GLN A 236 21.10 2.87 11.96
CA GLN A 236 21.28 3.22 10.56
C GLN A 236 22.32 2.31 9.91
N PHE A 237 21.95 1.67 8.81
CA PHE A 237 22.78 0.72 8.08
C PHE A 237 22.97 1.18 6.64
N GLU A 238 24.23 1.20 6.19
CA GLU A 238 24.55 1.54 4.79
C GLU A 238 23.96 0.53 3.80
N ASP A 239 23.74 -0.71 4.25
CA ASP A 239 23.24 -1.89 3.53
C ASP A 239 22.09 -2.55 4.29
N TYR A 240 21.70 -3.76 3.86
CA TYR A 240 20.86 -4.63 4.67
C TYR A 240 21.67 -5.22 5.84
N TYR A 241 21.10 -5.26 7.04
CA TYR A 241 21.75 -5.85 8.21
C TYR A 241 21.73 -7.39 8.15
N GLU A 242 22.70 -8.04 8.80
CA GLU A 242 22.86 -9.50 8.76
C GLU A 242 21.80 -10.22 9.60
N ASP A 243 21.57 -9.75 10.83
CA ASP A 243 20.63 -10.36 11.76
C ASP A 243 19.38 -9.52 11.97
N ARG A 244 18.27 -9.95 11.35
CA ARG A 244 16.95 -9.34 11.54
C ARG A 244 16.38 -9.58 12.92
N ALA A 245 16.69 -10.74 13.52
CA ALA A 245 16.11 -11.15 14.79
C ALA A 245 16.52 -10.23 15.94
N ALA A 246 17.71 -9.64 15.85
CA ALA A 246 18.23 -8.65 16.79
C ALA A 246 17.34 -7.40 16.96
N PHE A 247 16.46 -7.09 15.99
CA PHE A 247 15.58 -5.92 16.04
C PHE A 247 14.13 -6.26 16.35
N TYR A 248 13.79 -7.54 16.52
CA TYR A 248 12.43 -7.92 16.89
C TYR A 248 12.14 -7.56 18.34
N ARG A 249 10.98 -6.94 18.54
CA ARG A 249 10.47 -6.65 19.87
C ARG A 249 9.98 -7.94 20.55
N PRO A 250 9.99 -8.02 21.89
CA PRO A 250 9.53 -9.20 22.60
C PRO A 250 8.09 -9.62 22.27
N ASP A 251 7.19 -8.65 22.02
CA ASP A 251 5.76 -8.89 21.73
C ASP A 251 5.50 -9.59 20.39
N VAL A 252 6.49 -9.62 19.49
CA VAL A 252 6.34 -10.22 18.15
C VAL A 252 7.05 -11.57 18.01
N LEU A 253 7.85 -11.98 18.98
CA LEU A 253 8.70 -13.18 18.85
C LEU A 253 7.89 -14.46 18.60
N GLU A 254 6.78 -14.65 19.31
CA GLU A 254 5.89 -15.80 19.11
C GLU A 254 5.26 -15.81 17.71
N ARG A 255 4.83 -14.64 17.24
CA ARG A 255 4.25 -14.45 15.90
C ARG A 255 5.28 -14.74 14.81
N VAL A 256 6.50 -14.25 14.97
CA VAL A 256 7.61 -14.52 14.05
C VAL A 256 7.93 -16.01 14.01
N ALA A 257 8.02 -16.67 15.16
CA ALA A 257 8.27 -18.11 15.24
C ALA A 257 7.20 -18.91 14.49
N ALA A 258 5.91 -18.55 14.65
CA ALA A 258 4.80 -19.17 13.94
C ALA A 258 4.85 -18.99 12.41
N LEU A 259 5.53 -17.95 11.91
CA LEU A 259 5.69 -17.69 10.47
C LEU A 259 6.85 -18.44 9.84
N GLU A 260 7.85 -18.88 10.62
CA GLU A 260 9.07 -19.47 10.07
C GLU A 260 8.80 -20.76 9.30
N GLU A 261 7.86 -21.59 9.72
CA GLU A 261 7.48 -22.81 9.00
C GLU A 261 6.93 -22.49 7.61
N ARG A 262 5.98 -21.55 7.52
CA ARG A 262 5.40 -21.09 6.25
C ARG A 262 6.45 -20.46 5.33
N LYS A 263 7.34 -19.64 5.90
CA LYS A 263 8.45 -19.02 5.15
C LYS A 263 9.43 -20.08 4.65
N ALA A 264 9.74 -21.10 5.44
CA ALA A 264 10.61 -22.20 5.04
C ALA A 264 9.99 -22.99 3.88
N ALA A 265 8.69 -23.32 3.96
CA ALA A 265 7.96 -23.97 2.88
C ALA A 265 7.98 -23.14 1.59
N TYR A 266 7.70 -21.84 1.68
CA TYR A 266 7.79 -20.93 0.53
C TYR A 266 9.20 -20.88 -0.07
N ARG A 267 10.23 -20.74 0.76
CA ARG A 267 11.63 -20.71 0.29
C ARG A 267 12.03 -22.02 -0.39
N ALA A 268 11.54 -23.17 0.09
CA ALA A 268 11.77 -24.44 -0.55
C ALA A 268 11.12 -24.49 -1.95
N SER A 269 9.88 -24.03 -2.09
CA SER A 269 9.21 -23.91 -3.39
C SER A 269 9.93 -22.95 -4.34
N LEU A 270 10.43 -21.82 -3.82
CA LEU A 270 11.18 -20.85 -4.61
C LEU A 270 12.51 -21.44 -5.11
N LYS A 271 13.27 -22.13 -4.25
CA LYS A 271 14.52 -22.82 -4.66
C LYS A 271 14.26 -23.85 -5.74
N ALA A 272 13.23 -24.68 -5.56
CA ALA A 272 12.83 -25.66 -6.57
C ALA A 272 12.50 -25.00 -7.92
N ALA A 273 11.81 -23.87 -7.93
CA ALA A 273 11.52 -23.10 -9.15
C ALA A 273 12.78 -22.49 -9.80
N LEU A 274 13.81 -22.17 -9.01
CA LEU A 274 15.10 -21.69 -9.47
C LEU A 274 16.07 -22.81 -9.88
N GLY A 275 15.70 -24.08 -9.70
CA GLY A 275 16.57 -25.23 -9.94
C GLY A 275 17.71 -25.36 -8.93
N GLN A 276 17.51 -24.87 -7.71
CA GLN A 276 18.47 -24.90 -6.59
C GLN A 276 18.07 -25.90 -5.50
#